data_AF-A0A961XZB1-F1
#
_entry.id   AF-A0A961XZB1-F1
#
_cell.length_a   1.000
_cell.length_b   1.000
_cell.length_c   1.000
_cell.angle_alpha   90.00
_cell.angle_beta   90.00
_cell.angle_gamma   90.00
#
_symmetry.space_group_name_H-M   'P 1'
#
loop_
_entity.id
_entity.type
_entity.pdbx_description
1 polymer ?
#
loop_
_entity_poly.entity_id
_entity_poly.type
_entity_poly.pdbx_seq_one_letter_code
_entity_poly.pdbx_strand_id
1 'polypeptide(L)'
;MGEPADRQIAADAELLSAQLSALRGRLFPPSAEKTLRPFTSGEAARLIGVSDGYLRQLSISGEGPSPEVGAGGRRLYTLADVNALRRHLAAQGGAKARQYLRGRQPGEHLQVIAITNFKGGSGKTTTSAHLAQYLALQGYRTLAIDLDPQASMSALFGYQPELDLTGNDTLYGAIRYDDERVALAD
;
A
#
# COMPACT_ATOMS: atom_id res chain seq x y z
N MET A 1 -12.49 -29.34 43.13
CA MET A 1 -13.34 -28.35 42.46
C MET A 1 -12.52 -27.88 41.27
N GLY A 2 -12.88 -28.26 40.05
CA GLY A 2 -12.09 -27.90 38.86
C GLY A 2 -12.05 -26.39 38.69
N GLU A 3 -10.97 -25.86 38.12
CA GLU A 3 -10.96 -24.45 37.72
C GLU A 3 -12.17 -24.17 36.82
N PRO A 4 -12.85 -23.04 37.02
CA PRO A 4 -13.99 -22.69 36.20
C PRO A 4 -13.49 -22.54 34.75
N ALA A 5 -14.28 -23.06 33.81
CA ALA A 5 -13.87 -23.24 32.42
C ALA A 5 -13.46 -21.93 31.73
N ASP A 6 -13.98 -20.80 32.20
CA ASP A 6 -13.62 -19.46 31.76
C ASP A 6 -12.14 -19.12 32.02
N ARG A 7 -11.62 -19.47 33.21
CA ARG A 7 -10.19 -19.26 33.53
C ARG A 7 -9.28 -20.17 32.73
N GLN A 8 -9.68 -21.43 32.53
CA GLN A 8 -8.92 -22.37 31.72
C GLN A 8 -8.83 -21.88 30.26
N ILE A 9 -9.96 -21.44 29.68
CA ILE A 9 -9.99 -20.89 28.32
C ILE A 9 -9.12 -19.63 28.21
N ALA A 10 -9.14 -18.74 29.21
CA ALA A 10 -8.30 -17.54 29.21
C ALA A 10 -6.80 -17.90 29.27
N ALA A 11 -6.41 -18.81 30.15
CA ALA A 11 -5.01 -19.27 30.28
C ALA A 11 -4.52 -19.96 28.99
N ASP A 12 -5.35 -20.80 28.39
CA ASP A 12 -5.03 -21.48 27.13
C ASP A 12 -4.88 -20.47 25.97
N ALA A 13 -5.74 -19.45 25.92
CA ALA A 13 -5.66 -18.38 24.92
C ALA A 13 -4.39 -17.53 25.07
N GLU A 14 -4.01 -17.16 26.29
CA GLU A 14 -2.76 -16.46 26.58
C GLU A 14 -1.53 -17.29 26.14
N LEU A 15 -1.53 -18.58 26.47
CA LEU A 15 -0.46 -19.49 26.09
C LEU A 15 -0.34 -19.63 24.56
N LEU A 16 -1.47 -19.82 23.87
CA LEU A 16 -1.53 -19.88 22.41
C LEU A 16 -0.99 -18.61 21.76
N SER A 17 -1.41 -17.43 22.25
CA SER A 17 -0.96 -16.13 21.75
C SER A 17 0.56 -15.97 21.93
N ALA A 18 1.11 -16.35 23.08
CA ALA A 18 2.55 -16.32 23.34
C ALA A 18 3.34 -17.26 22.41
N GLN A 19 2.85 -18.49 22.18
CA GLN A 19 3.50 -19.45 21.28
C GLN A 19 3.47 -19.00 19.82
N LEU A 20 2.35 -18.45 19.34
CA LEU A 20 2.24 -17.90 17.99
C LEU A 20 3.19 -16.72 17.78
N SER A 21 3.29 -15.82 18.76
CA SER A 21 4.23 -14.68 18.72
C SER A 21 5.69 -15.15 18.67
N ALA A 22 6.05 -16.16 19.48
CA ALA A 22 7.39 -16.74 19.50
C ALA A 22 7.75 -17.48 18.20
N LEU A 23 6.80 -18.26 17.64
CA LEU A 23 6.97 -18.94 16.36
C LEU A 23 7.16 -17.92 15.21
N ARG A 24 6.39 -16.83 15.23
CA ARG A 24 6.49 -15.75 14.24
C ARG A 24 7.85 -15.06 14.29
N GLY A 25 8.36 -14.71 15.47
CA GLY A 25 9.68 -14.08 15.61
C GLY A 25 10.83 -14.93 15.05
N ARG A 26 10.63 -16.25 14.92
CA ARG A 26 11.58 -17.17 14.28
C ARG A 26 11.38 -17.27 12.76
N LEU A 27 10.14 -17.18 12.27
CA LEU A 27 9.80 -17.36 10.85
C LEU A 27 9.88 -16.06 10.03
N PHE A 28 9.62 -14.92 10.66
CA PHE A 28 9.59 -13.61 10.03
C PHE A 28 10.41 -12.61 10.85
N PRO A 29 11.57 -12.13 10.35
CA PRO A 29 12.34 -11.10 11.03
C PRO A 29 11.45 -9.86 11.25
N PRO A 30 11.54 -9.18 12.42
CA PRO A 30 10.72 -8.01 12.72
C PRO A 30 10.94 -6.82 11.77
N SER A 31 12.01 -6.85 10.96
CA SER A 31 12.35 -5.83 9.96
C SER A 31 11.95 -6.19 8.52
N ALA A 32 11.26 -7.32 8.30
CA ALA A 32 10.84 -7.75 6.97
C ALA A 32 9.65 -6.91 6.46
N GLU A 33 9.94 -5.69 6.01
CA GLU A 33 8.94 -4.84 5.37
C GLU A 33 8.67 -5.30 3.92
N LYS A 34 7.39 -5.38 3.55
CA LYS A 34 6.98 -5.66 2.17
C LYS A 34 7.32 -4.46 1.28
N THR A 35 8.49 -4.48 0.67
CA THR A 35 8.88 -3.45 -0.30
C THR A 35 8.46 -3.83 -1.72
N LEU A 36 8.04 -2.84 -2.51
CA LEU A 36 7.79 -3.03 -3.92
C LEU A 36 9.11 -3.20 -4.68
N ARG A 37 9.25 -4.27 -5.45
CA ARG A 37 10.42 -4.47 -6.33
C ARG A 37 10.55 -3.28 -7.31
N PRO A 38 11.76 -2.93 -7.75
CA PRO A 38 11.94 -1.94 -8.81
C PRO A 38 11.43 -2.46 -10.17
N PHE A 39 11.23 -1.52 -11.09
CA PHE A 39 10.72 -1.75 -12.44
C PHE A 39 11.85 -1.60 -13.47
N THR A 40 11.86 -2.47 -14.47
CA THR A 40 12.71 -2.28 -15.65
C THR A 40 12.30 -1.04 -16.45
N SER A 41 13.18 -0.51 -17.30
CA SER A 41 12.86 0.62 -18.18
C SER A 41 11.57 0.40 -18.98
N GLY A 42 11.34 -0.81 -19.52
CA GLY A 42 10.13 -1.11 -20.28
C GLY A 42 8.84 -1.09 -19.43
N GLU A 43 8.90 -1.58 -18.20
CA GLU A 43 7.78 -1.52 -17.26
C GLU A 43 7.51 -0.08 -16.81
N ALA A 44 8.56 0.66 -16.45
CA ALA A 44 8.46 2.07 -16.07
C ALA A 44 7.88 2.92 -17.21
N ALA A 45 8.36 2.73 -18.44
CA ALA A 45 7.84 3.43 -19.62
C ALA A 45 6.35 3.15 -19.84
N ARG A 46 5.92 1.89 -19.66
CA ARG A 46 4.51 1.50 -19.75
C ARG A 46 3.65 2.15 -18.66
N LEU A 47 4.13 2.22 -17.42
CA LEU A 47 3.43 2.89 -16.33
C LEU A 47 3.29 4.40 -16.59
N ILE A 48 4.31 5.03 -17.16
CA ILE A 48 4.29 6.46 -17.47
C ILE A 48 3.42 6.76 -18.71
N GLY A 49 3.35 5.81 -19.66
CA GLY A 49 2.68 6.00 -20.95
C GLY A 49 3.59 6.58 -22.03
N VAL A 50 4.89 6.24 -22.01
CA VAL A 50 5.88 6.64 -23.02
C VAL A 50 6.57 5.41 -23.63
N SER A 51 7.37 5.60 -24.68
CA SER A 51 8.19 4.52 -25.24
C SER A 51 9.40 4.24 -24.35
N ASP A 52 9.84 2.97 -24.29
CA ASP A 52 11.07 2.58 -23.58
C ASP A 52 12.31 3.30 -24.13
N GLY A 53 12.36 3.50 -25.46
CA GLY A 53 13.45 4.25 -26.10
C GLY A 53 13.53 5.71 -25.62
N TYR A 54 12.39 6.39 -25.49
CA TYR A 54 12.35 7.76 -24.98
C TYR A 54 12.80 7.85 -23.52
N LEU A 55 12.31 6.94 -22.66
CA LEU A 55 12.74 6.89 -21.26
C LEU A 55 14.25 6.62 -21.12
N ARG A 56 14.82 5.76 -21.96
CA ARG A 56 16.27 5.52 -21.99
C ARG A 56 17.04 6.77 -22.39
N GLN A 57 16.57 7.53 -23.39
CA GLN A 57 17.20 8.78 -23.79
C GLN A 57 17.19 9.81 -22.67
N LEU A 58 16.05 10.01 -21.99
CA LEU A 58 15.97 10.90 -20.82
C LEU A 58 17.00 10.52 -19.75
N SER A 59 17.11 9.23 -19.44
CA SER A 59 18.11 8.78 -18.47
C SER A 59 19.56 9.01 -18.94
N ILE A 60 19.85 8.87 -20.24
CA ILE A 60 21.18 9.13 -20.81
C ILE A 60 21.50 10.63 -20.81
N SER A 61 20.52 11.49 -21.09
CA SER A 61 20.69 12.94 -21.06
C SER A 61 20.76 13.52 -19.64
N GLY A 62 20.55 12.69 -18.61
CA GLY A 62 20.52 13.12 -17.22
C GLY A 62 19.24 13.88 -16.85
N GLU A 63 18.18 13.72 -17.64
CA GLU A 63 16.88 14.35 -17.40
C GLU A 63 15.99 13.47 -16.52
N GLY A 64 15.67 13.98 -15.33
CA GLY A 64 14.82 13.30 -14.34
C GLY A 64 15.63 12.55 -13.27
N PRO A 65 14.99 11.62 -12.52
CA PRO A 65 15.66 10.85 -11.48
C PRO A 65 16.74 9.92 -12.07
N SER A 66 17.82 9.71 -11.33
CA SER A 66 18.86 8.74 -11.69
C SER A 66 18.46 7.33 -11.21
N PRO A 67 18.06 6.42 -12.11
CA PRO A 67 17.70 5.06 -11.71
C PRO A 67 18.93 4.29 -11.23
N GLU A 68 18.70 3.27 -10.40
CA GLU A 68 19.72 2.28 -10.10
C GLU A 68 20.12 1.55 -11.38
N VAL A 69 21.42 1.35 -11.59
CA VAL A 69 21.96 0.59 -12.73
C VAL A 69 22.44 -0.76 -12.21
N GLY A 70 21.65 -1.78 -12.48
CA GLY A 70 21.99 -3.16 -12.14
C GLY A 70 23.06 -3.75 -13.09
N ALA A 71 23.42 -5.01 -12.83
CA ALA A 71 24.35 -5.76 -13.66
C ALA A 71 23.95 -5.75 -15.15
N GLY A 72 24.92 -5.54 -16.03
CA GLY A 72 24.70 -5.45 -17.48
C GLY A 72 24.10 -4.12 -17.97
N GLY A 73 24.15 -3.05 -17.17
CA GLY A 73 23.70 -1.72 -17.58
C GLY A 73 22.18 -1.54 -17.61
N ARG A 74 21.44 -2.48 -17.01
CA ARG A 74 19.98 -2.43 -16.95
C ARG A 74 19.54 -1.43 -15.88
N ARG A 75 18.71 -0.47 -16.28
CA ARG A 75 18.15 0.54 -15.37
C ARG A 75 16.93 0.00 -14.63
N LEU A 76 16.88 0.27 -13.33
CA LEU A 76 15.84 -0.13 -12.40
C LEU A 76 15.26 1.12 -11.74
N TYR A 77 13.95 1.26 -11.82
CA TYR A 77 13.21 2.42 -11.34
C TYR A 77 12.32 2.03 -10.17
N THR A 78 12.38 2.77 -9.08
CA THR A 78 11.38 2.68 -8.03
C THR A 78 10.06 3.32 -8.48
N LEU A 79 8.96 3.07 -7.75
CA LEU A 79 7.71 3.79 -8.01
C LEU A 79 7.87 5.31 -7.76
N ALA A 80 8.75 5.71 -6.85
CA ALA A 80 9.08 7.11 -6.63
C ALA A 80 9.74 7.74 -7.85
N ASP A 81 10.67 7.03 -8.51
CA ASP A 81 11.30 7.47 -9.76
C ASP A 81 10.26 7.61 -10.88
N VAL A 82 9.38 6.63 -11.02
CA VAL A 82 8.28 6.66 -12.00
C VAL A 82 7.39 7.90 -11.78
N ASN A 83 7.04 8.21 -10.53
CA ASN A 83 6.24 9.39 -10.20
C ASN A 83 7.01 10.71 -10.35
N ALA A 84 8.32 10.72 -10.14
CA ALA A 84 9.17 11.87 -10.43
C ALA A 84 9.26 12.14 -11.93
N LEU A 85 9.40 11.09 -12.76
CA LEU A 85 9.36 11.18 -14.22
C LEU A 85 8.01 11.71 -14.72
N ARG A 86 6.88 11.22 -14.16
CA ARG A 86 5.55 11.77 -14.47
C ARG A 86 5.48 13.28 -14.22
N ARG A 87 5.99 13.76 -13.08
CA ARG A 87 6.05 15.19 -12.75
C ARG A 87 6.96 15.97 -13.69
N HIS A 88 8.13 15.44 -14.01
CA HIS A 88 9.08 16.04 -14.93
C HIS A 88 8.48 16.22 -16.34
N LEU A 89 7.88 15.16 -16.89
CA LEU A 89 7.22 15.20 -18.19
C LEU A 89 5.99 16.12 -18.19
N ALA A 90 5.26 16.17 -17.09
CA ALA A 90 4.13 17.08 -16.96
C ALA A 90 4.54 18.56 -16.99
N ALA A 91 5.66 18.91 -16.37
CA ALA A 91 6.19 20.28 -16.39
C ALA A 91 6.57 20.74 -17.81
N GLN A 92 7.01 19.81 -18.67
CA GLN A 92 7.36 20.08 -20.07
C GLN A 92 6.16 19.96 -21.02
N GLY A 93 5.13 19.21 -20.64
CA GLY A 93 4.11 18.70 -21.55
C GLY A 93 2.95 19.66 -21.91
N GLY A 94 2.86 20.84 -21.28
CA GLY A 94 1.78 21.79 -21.52
C GLY A 94 0.39 21.13 -21.46
N ALA A 95 -0.35 21.13 -22.57
CA ALA A 95 -1.66 20.48 -22.68
C ALA A 95 -1.65 18.96 -22.39
N LYS A 96 -0.50 18.28 -22.57
CA LYS A 96 -0.33 16.84 -22.28
C LYS A 96 0.02 16.57 -20.81
N ALA A 97 0.25 17.59 -19.99
CA ALA A 97 0.59 17.41 -18.57
C ALA A 97 -0.41 16.52 -17.82
N ARG A 98 -1.70 16.64 -18.17
CA ARG A 98 -2.80 15.85 -17.60
C ARG A 98 -2.72 14.35 -17.91
N GLN A 99 -1.97 13.94 -18.92
CA GLN A 99 -1.77 12.52 -19.25
C GLN A 99 -0.81 11.85 -18.26
N TYR A 100 0.14 12.61 -17.71
CA TYR A 100 1.16 12.13 -16.78
C TYR A 100 0.74 12.29 -15.32
N LEU A 101 0.03 13.36 -14.97
CA LEU A 101 -0.46 13.62 -13.61
C LEU A 101 -1.92 13.17 -13.47
N ARG A 102 -2.08 11.94 -13.00
CA ARG A 102 -3.38 11.35 -12.67
C ARG A 102 -3.82 11.83 -11.28
N GLY A 103 -4.24 13.08 -11.19
CA GLY A 103 -4.63 13.73 -9.95
C GLY A 103 -5.95 14.47 -10.07
N ARG A 104 -6.70 14.51 -8.97
CA ARG A 104 -7.91 15.31 -8.81
C ARG A 104 -7.58 16.80 -8.93
N GLN A 105 -8.34 17.55 -9.71
CA GLN A 105 -8.22 19.01 -9.81
C GLN A 105 -8.85 19.71 -8.60
N PRO A 106 -8.42 20.94 -8.28
CA PRO A 106 -9.14 21.78 -7.33
C PRO A 106 -10.62 21.90 -7.70
N GLY A 107 -11.52 21.61 -6.77
CA GLY A 107 -12.97 21.64 -6.98
C GLY A 107 -13.60 20.33 -7.47
N GLU A 108 -12.81 19.33 -7.87
CA GLU A 108 -13.34 18.00 -8.16
C GLU A 108 -13.62 17.22 -6.87
N HIS A 109 -14.66 16.38 -6.90
CA HIS A 109 -15.03 15.53 -5.77
C HIS A 109 -14.05 14.35 -5.61
N LEU A 110 -13.81 13.90 -4.36
CA LEU A 110 -13.04 12.69 -4.09
C LEU A 110 -13.77 11.46 -4.65
N GLN A 111 -13.12 10.67 -5.49
CA GLN A 111 -13.72 9.42 -5.94
C GLN A 111 -13.62 8.37 -4.84
N VAL A 112 -14.76 7.90 -4.35
CA VAL A 112 -14.86 6.86 -3.33
C VAL A 112 -15.44 5.60 -3.98
N ILE A 113 -14.68 4.50 -3.92
CA ILE A 113 -15.09 3.22 -4.49
C ILE A 113 -15.29 2.23 -3.34
N ALA A 114 -16.50 1.72 -3.20
CA ALA A 114 -16.83 0.67 -2.23
C ALA A 114 -17.01 -0.67 -2.95
N ILE A 115 -16.19 -1.65 -2.62
CA ILE A 115 -16.34 -3.01 -3.15
C ILE A 115 -17.18 -3.83 -2.17
N THR A 116 -18.46 -3.94 -2.50
CA THR A 116 -19.44 -4.69 -1.72
C THR A 116 -19.85 -5.98 -2.43
N ASN A 117 -20.08 -7.04 -1.65
CA ASN A 117 -20.68 -8.29 -2.12
C ASN A 117 -21.21 -9.07 -0.91
N PHE A 118 -22.45 -9.55 -1.00
CA PHE A 118 -23.19 -10.18 0.09
C PHE A 118 -22.82 -11.65 0.37
N LYS A 119 -21.90 -12.25 -0.41
CA LYS A 119 -21.45 -13.64 -0.20
C LYS A 119 -20.05 -13.71 0.39
N GLY A 120 -19.81 -14.64 1.33
CA GLY A 120 -18.47 -14.99 1.80
C GLY A 120 -17.62 -15.60 0.68
N GLY A 121 -16.31 -15.34 0.66
CA GLY A 121 -15.40 -15.88 -0.37
C GLY A 121 -15.57 -15.28 -1.78
N SER A 122 -16.26 -14.15 -1.91
CA SER A 122 -16.60 -13.56 -3.21
C SER A 122 -15.52 -12.64 -3.82
N GLY A 123 -14.28 -12.71 -3.31
CA GLY A 123 -13.14 -11.93 -3.82
C GLY A 123 -13.06 -10.45 -3.42
N LYS A 124 -13.93 -9.94 -2.53
CA LYS A 124 -13.98 -8.50 -2.13
C LYS A 124 -12.60 -7.93 -1.75
N THR A 125 -11.95 -8.55 -0.79
CA THR A 125 -10.65 -8.11 -0.26
C THR A 125 -9.58 -8.16 -1.35
N THR A 126 -9.53 -9.26 -2.11
CA THR A 126 -8.59 -9.42 -3.23
C THR A 126 -8.79 -8.34 -4.27
N THR A 127 -10.02 -8.09 -4.71
CA THR A 127 -10.33 -7.05 -5.68
C THR A 127 -10.01 -5.67 -5.15
N SER A 128 -10.33 -5.38 -3.87
CA SER A 128 -10.06 -4.07 -3.25
C SER A 128 -8.56 -3.79 -3.18
N ALA A 129 -7.78 -4.75 -2.70
CA ALA A 129 -6.33 -4.64 -2.60
C ALA A 129 -5.68 -4.44 -3.98
N HIS A 130 -6.04 -5.27 -4.96
CA HIS A 130 -5.45 -5.19 -6.30
C HIS A 130 -5.90 -3.94 -7.07
N LEU A 131 -7.15 -3.48 -6.87
CA LEU A 131 -7.61 -2.22 -7.46
C LEU A 131 -6.84 -1.04 -6.87
N ALA A 132 -6.66 -0.99 -5.55
CA ALA A 132 -5.88 0.05 -4.89
C ALA A 132 -4.42 0.07 -5.37
N GLN A 133 -3.78 -1.10 -5.43
CA GLN A 133 -2.42 -1.25 -5.96
C GLN A 133 -2.33 -0.79 -7.42
N TYR A 134 -3.29 -1.20 -8.26
CA TYR A 134 -3.34 -0.79 -9.67
C TYR A 134 -3.44 0.73 -9.80
N LEU A 135 -4.38 1.37 -9.09
CA LEU A 135 -4.56 2.82 -9.14
C LEU A 135 -3.30 3.57 -8.66
N ALA A 136 -2.68 3.10 -7.58
CA ALA A 136 -1.40 3.66 -7.10
C ALA A 136 -0.29 3.55 -8.15
N LEU A 137 -0.15 2.38 -8.80
CA LEU A 137 0.82 2.19 -9.88
C LEU A 137 0.53 3.08 -11.10
N GLN A 138 -0.74 3.37 -11.40
CA GLN A 138 -1.14 4.32 -12.45
C GLN A 138 -0.91 5.79 -12.08
N GLY A 139 -0.45 6.09 -10.86
CA GLY A 139 -0.07 7.43 -10.41
C GLY A 139 -1.18 8.18 -9.68
N TYR A 140 -2.29 7.51 -9.35
CA TYR A 140 -3.33 8.10 -8.51
C TYR A 140 -2.90 8.10 -7.05
N ARG A 141 -3.17 9.21 -6.34
CA ARG A 141 -3.17 9.22 -4.86
C ARG A 141 -4.30 8.33 -4.39
N THR A 142 -3.97 7.19 -3.81
CA THR A 142 -4.93 6.13 -3.47
C THR A 142 -4.84 5.83 -1.98
N LEU A 143 -5.99 5.85 -1.30
CA LEU A 143 -6.15 5.42 0.09
C LEU A 143 -6.99 4.15 0.10
N ALA A 144 -6.50 3.09 0.72
CA ALA A 144 -7.26 1.87 0.96
C ALA A 144 -7.73 1.87 2.42
N ILE A 145 -9.02 1.62 2.65
CA ILE A 145 -9.63 1.56 3.98
C ILE A 145 -10.15 0.15 4.18
N ASP A 146 -9.62 -0.57 5.18
CA ASP A 146 -10.11 -1.89 5.58
C ASP A 146 -11.14 -1.72 6.71
N LEU A 147 -12.38 -2.12 6.45
CA LEU A 147 -13.49 -2.10 7.41
C LEU A 147 -13.97 -3.51 7.76
N ASP A 148 -13.24 -4.54 7.33
CA ASP A 148 -13.54 -5.92 7.69
C ASP A 148 -12.84 -6.25 9.02
N PRO A 149 -13.56 -6.71 10.07
CA PRO A 149 -12.94 -7.14 11.32
C PRO A 149 -11.88 -8.23 11.17
N GLN A 150 -11.91 -9.00 10.07
CA GLN A 150 -10.88 -10.00 9.77
C GLN A 150 -9.57 -9.40 9.26
N ALA A 151 -9.55 -8.09 8.95
CA ALA A 151 -8.38 -7.32 8.56
C ALA A 151 -7.51 -7.95 7.46
N SER A 152 -8.14 -8.72 6.56
CA SER A 152 -7.44 -9.49 5.54
C SER A 152 -6.74 -8.58 4.53
N MET A 153 -7.25 -7.36 4.30
CA MET A 153 -6.57 -6.39 3.43
C MET A 153 -5.33 -5.84 4.15
N SER A 154 -5.45 -5.47 5.43
CA SER A 154 -4.31 -5.04 6.25
C SER A 154 -3.17 -6.07 6.23
N ALA A 155 -3.49 -7.36 6.42
CA ALA A 155 -2.52 -8.46 6.33
C ALA A 155 -1.86 -8.58 4.95
N LEU A 156 -2.61 -8.37 3.86
CA LEU A 156 -2.04 -8.32 2.51
C LEU A 156 -1.01 -7.19 2.35
N PHE A 157 -1.26 -6.04 2.97
CA PHE A 157 -0.31 -4.92 3.03
C PHE A 157 0.83 -5.12 4.03
N GLY A 158 0.81 -6.18 4.83
CA GLY A 158 1.89 -6.54 5.75
C GLY A 158 1.65 -6.15 7.19
N TYR A 159 0.51 -5.51 7.50
CA TYR A 159 0.12 -5.19 8.87
C TYR A 159 -0.57 -6.38 9.53
N GLN A 160 -0.19 -6.68 10.76
CA GLN A 160 -0.80 -7.68 11.63
C GLN A 160 -1.48 -6.94 12.78
N PRO A 161 -2.81 -6.78 12.75
CA PRO A 161 -3.53 -5.95 13.71
C PRO A 161 -3.25 -6.29 15.18
N GLU A 162 -3.04 -7.56 15.49
CA GLU A 162 -2.84 -8.03 16.86
C GLU A 162 -1.47 -7.64 17.43
N LEU A 163 -0.52 -7.25 16.57
CA LEU A 163 0.90 -7.13 16.91
C LEU A 163 1.48 -5.77 16.53
N ASP A 164 1.00 -5.18 15.45
CA ASP A 164 1.51 -3.91 14.91
C ASP A 164 0.65 -2.71 15.32
N LEU A 165 -0.54 -2.93 15.90
CA LEU A 165 -1.45 -1.89 16.33
C LEU A 165 -1.64 -1.93 17.84
N THR A 166 -1.65 -0.75 18.47
CA THR A 166 -1.87 -0.58 19.91
C THR A 166 -2.92 0.49 20.15
N GLY A 167 -3.82 0.27 21.11
CA GLY A 167 -4.82 1.27 21.48
C GLY A 167 -5.69 1.74 20.31
N ASN A 168 -5.48 2.98 19.85
CA ASN A 168 -6.35 3.72 18.93
C ASN A 168 -5.79 3.84 17.50
N ASP A 169 -4.89 2.95 17.10
CA ASP A 169 -4.21 2.96 15.79
C ASP A 169 -5.10 2.53 14.59
N THR A 170 -6.35 2.10 14.85
CA THR A 170 -7.32 1.74 13.79
C THR A 170 -8.25 2.91 13.45
N LEU A 171 -9.04 2.78 12.39
CA LEU A 171 -10.08 3.75 12.06
C LEU A 171 -11.02 4.03 13.25
N TYR A 172 -11.25 3.03 14.11
CA TYR A 172 -12.07 3.21 15.31
C TYR A 172 -11.57 4.41 16.12
N GLY A 173 -10.26 4.54 16.35
CA GLY A 173 -9.62 5.67 17.02
C GLY A 173 -10.04 7.05 16.52
N ALA A 174 -10.31 7.18 15.22
CA ALA A 174 -10.68 8.45 14.61
C ALA A 174 -12.20 8.76 14.66
N ILE A 175 -13.03 7.73 14.81
CA ILE A 175 -14.50 7.82 14.76
C ILE A 175 -15.18 7.67 16.13
N ARG A 176 -14.41 7.47 17.21
CA ARG A 176 -14.94 7.50 18.60
C ARG A 176 -15.44 8.89 18.97
N TYR A 177 -16.23 8.93 20.05
CA TYR A 177 -16.88 10.14 20.58
C TYR A 177 -16.37 10.55 21.97
N ASP A 178 -15.36 9.86 22.50
CA ASP A 178 -14.74 10.13 23.80
C ASP A 178 -13.46 10.99 23.66
N ASP A 179 -12.85 11.32 24.80
CA ASP A 179 -11.64 12.14 24.87
C ASP A 179 -10.38 11.40 24.36
N GLU A 180 -10.47 10.09 24.08
CA GLU A 180 -9.38 9.30 23.50
C GLU A 180 -9.36 9.33 21.96
N ARG A 181 -10.28 10.06 21.34
CA ARG A 181 -10.36 10.23 19.90
C ARG A 181 -9.06 10.81 19.33
N VAL A 182 -8.51 10.16 18.30
CA VAL A 182 -7.37 10.68 17.53
C VAL A 182 -7.85 11.49 16.32
N ALA A 183 -7.11 12.54 15.98
CA ALA A 183 -7.41 13.35 14.80
C ALA A 183 -7.15 12.58 13.51
N LEU A 184 -8.01 12.78 12.51
CA LEU A 184 -7.69 12.41 11.13
C LEU A 184 -6.65 13.42 10.62
N ALA A 185 -5.38 13.08 10.70
CA ALA A 185 -4.28 13.86 10.13
C ALA A 185 -3.71 13.17 8.88
N ASP A 186 -3.25 13.99 7.93
CA ASP A 186 -2.50 13.55 6.74
C ASP A 186 -1.05 13.16 7.09
#